data_AF-A0A7U7GCJ3-F1
#
_entry.id   AF-A0A7U7GCJ3-F1
#
_cell.length_a   1.000
_cell.length_b   1.000
_cell.length_c   1.000
_cell.angle_alpha   90.00
_cell.angle_beta   90.00
_cell.angle_gamma   90.00
#
_symmetry.space_group_name_H-M   'P 1'
#
loop_
_entity.id
_entity.type
_entity.pdbx_description
1 polymer ?
#
loop_
_entity_poly.entity_id
_entity_poly.type
_entity_poly.pdbx_seq_one_letter_code
_entity_poly.pdbx_strand_id
1 'polypeptide(L)'
;MSERGVRSTLQDILKFVSVEAMGMPIVETAWILLDRYRFSYFDSLILASALTANCQILYSEDLHHGQVIDGRLTIINPFLPDGHP
;
A
#
# COMPACT_ATOMS: atom_id res chain seq x y z
N MET A 1 -20.93 -12.12 -6.43
CA MET A 1 -20.82 -11.09 -7.48
C MET A 1 -20.61 -11.77 -8.82
N SER A 2 -21.21 -11.27 -9.91
CA SER A 2 -20.83 -11.71 -11.25
C SER A 2 -19.54 -11.02 -11.69
N GLU A 3 -18.74 -11.65 -12.55
CA GLU A 3 -17.51 -11.04 -13.11
C GLU A 3 -17.76 -9.66 -13.74
N ARG A 4 -18.95 -9.47 -14.32
CA ARG A 4 -19.41 -8.17 -14.85
C ARG A 4 -19.50 -7.08 -13.78
N GLY A 5 -19.95 -7.44 -12.58
CA GLY A 5 -20.04 -6.49 -11.45
C GLY A 5 -18.67 -6.01 -10.98
N VAL A 6 -17.71 -6.94 -10.82
CA VAL A 6 -16.33 -6.61 -10.38
C VAL A 6 -15.68 -5.61 -11.35
N ARG A 7 -15.79 -5.85 -12.66
CA ARG A 7 -15.19 -4.98 -13.67
C ARG A 7 -15.76 -3.57 -13.67
N SER A 8 -17.07 -3.42 -13.49
CA SER A 8 -17.72 -2.11 -13.41
C SER A 8 -17.22 -1.31 -12.20
N THR A 9 -17.20 -1.94 -11.03
CA THR A 9 -16.73 -1.28 -9.80
C THR A 9 -15.27 -0.84 -9.92
N LEU A 10 -14.41 -1.68 -10.51
CA LEU A 10 -13.02 -1.30 -10.75
C LEU A 10 -12.91 -0.07 -11.65
N GLN A 11 -13.68 -0.02 -12.74
CA GLN A 11 -13.69 1.15 -13.64
C GLN A 11 -14.15 2.42 -12.94
N ASP A 12 -15.07 2.33 -11.99
CA ASP A 12 -15.52 3.48 -11.22
C ASP A 12 -14.44 3.96 -10.25
N ILE A 13 -13.76 3.04 -9.54
CA ILE A 13 -12.65 3.38 -8.63
C ILE A 13 -11.52 4.06 -9.39
N LEU A 14 -11.16 3.54 -10.57
CA LEU A 14 -10.08 4.07 -11.42
C LEU A 14 -10.31 5.52 -11.87
N LYS A 15 -11.53 6.08 -11.73
CA LYS A 15 -11.80 7.50 -12.01
C LYS A 15 -11.34 8.44 -10.90
N PHE A 16 -11.12 7.92 -9.69
CA PHE A 16 -10.85 8.72 -8.49
C PHE A 16 -9.45 8.53 -7.92
N VAL A 17 -8.68 7.57 -8.43
CA VAL A 17 -7.35 7.23 -7.91
C VAL A 17 -6.28 7.42 -8.98
N SER A 18 -5.06 7.78 -8.57
CA SER A 18 -3.89 7.65 -9.44
C SER A 18 -3.44 6.19 -9.44
N VAL A 19 -3.08 5.67 -10.61
CA VAL A 19 -2.48 4.35 -10.76
C VAL A 19 -1.06 4.53 -11.28
N GLU A 20 -0.10 4.13 -10.46
CA GLU A 20 1.32 4.20 -10.79
C GLU A 20 1.82 2.86 -11.31
N ALA A 21 2.61 2.88 -12.38
CA ALA A 21 3.24 1.67 -12.91
C ALA A 21 4.39 1.21 -12.00
N MET A 22 4.45 -0.08 -11.72
CA MET A 22 5.56 -0.66 -10.97
C MET A 22 6.73 -1.03 -11.89
N GLY A 23 7.95 -0.64 -11.49
CA GLY A 23 9.19 -0.97 -12.19
C GLY A 23 10.22 -1.65 -11.29
N MET A 24 11.35 -2.06 -11.87
CA MET A 24 12.45 -2.71 -11.14
C MET A 24 12.93 -1.97 -9.88
N PRO A 25 13.01 -0.62 -9.84
CA PRO A 25 13.41 0.08 -8.62
C PRO A 25 12.49 -0.18 -7.41
N ILE A 26 11.20 -0.41 -7.65
CA ILE A 26 10.24 -0.75 -6.60
C ILE A 26 10.50 -2.18 -6.10
N VAL A 27 10.79 -3.12 -7.00
CA VAL A 27 11.12 -4.50 -6.65
C VAL A 27 12.40 -4.56 -5.81
N GLU A 28 13.44 -3.81 -6.20
CA GLU A 28 14.68 -3.71 -5.43
C GLU A 28 14.45 -3.13 -4.03
N THR A 29 13.63 -2.07 -3.94
CA THR A 29 13.22 -1.49 -2.65
C THR A 29 12.43 -2.49 -1.81
N ALA A 30 11.56 -3.30 -2.42
CA ALA A 30 10.80 -4.32 -1.72
C ALA A 30 11.71 -5.36 -1.06
N TRP A 31 12.78 -5.81 -1.73
CA TRP A 31 13.76 -6.72 -1.13
C TRP A 31 14.45 -6.11 0.09
N ILE A 32 14.83 -4.82 0.02
CA ILE A 32 15.42 -4.10 1.15
C ILE A 32 14.45 -4.04 2.34
N LEU A 33 13.18 -3.74 2.10
CA LEU A 33 12.16 -3.68 3.15
C LEU A 33 11.86 -5.06 3.74
N LEU A 34 11.81 -6.10 2.92
CA LEU A 34 11.65 -7.48 3.35
C LEU A 34 12.75 -7.88 4.32
N ASP A 35 14.02 -7.62 3.95
CA ASP A 35 15.15 -7.99 4.79
C ASP A 35 15.18 -7.18 6.10
N ARG A 36 14.88 -5.88 6.02
CA ARG A 36 14.95 -4.97 7.17
C ARG A 36 13.82 -5.14 8.17
N TYR A 37 12.59 -5.25 7.69
CA TYR A 37 11.38 -5.26 8.52
C TYR A 37 10.73 -6.64 8.63
N ARG A 38 11.23 -7.64 7.90
CA ARG A 38 10.73 -9.03 7.92
C ARG A 38 9.27 -9.18 7.48
N PHE A 39 8.81 -8.28 6.62
CA PHE A 39 7.51 -8.41 5.96
C PHE A 39 7.51 -9.54 4.91
N SER A 40 6.32 -9.95 4.46
CA SER A 40 6.22 -10.78 3.26
C SER A 40 6.70 -10.00 2.03
N TYR A 41 7.04 -10.69 0.94
CA TYR A 41 7.44 -10.01 -0.29
C TYR A 41 6.35 -9.08 -0.84
N PHE A 42 5.08 -9.50 -0.82
CA PHE A 42 4.00 -8.68 -1.35
C PHE A 42 3.70 -7.46 -0.47
N ASP A 43 3.75 -7.60 0.85
CA ASP A 43 3.63 -6.45 1.76
C ASP A 43 4.78 -5.47 1.55
N SER A 44 5.99 -6.00 1.38
CA SER A 44 7.17 -5.19 1.08
C SER A 44 7.04 -4.46 -0.27
N LEU A 45 6.42 -5.09 -1.27
CA LEU A 45 6.17 -4.47 -2.57
C LEU A 45 5.14 -3.34 -2.49
N ILE A 46 4.08 -3.52 -1.69
CA ILE A 46 3.07 -2.48 -1.42
C ILE A 46 3.74 -1.29 -0.72
N LEU A 47 4.54 -1.55 0.32
CA LEU A 47 5.28 -0.52 1.05
C LEU A 47 6.27 0.23 0.16
N ALA A 48 7.05 -0.50 -0.65
CA ALA A 48 7.98 0.09 -1.61
C ALA A 48 7.25 0.97 -2.63
N SER A 49 6.09 0.53 -3.11
CA SER A 49 5.26 1.30 -4.04
C SER A 49 4.76 2.59 -3.40
N ALA A 50 4.22 2.53 -2.18
CA ALA A 50 3.75 3.70 -1.44
C ALA A 50 4.89 4.69 -1.15
N LEU A 51 6.06 4.20 -0.76
CA LEU A 51 7.26 5.01 -0.56
C LEU A 51 7.70 5.69 -1.87
N THR A 52 7.70 4.96 -3.00
CA THR A 52 8.09 5.49 -4.31
C THR A 52 7.11 6.54 -4.81
N ALA A 53 5.81 6.35 -4.57
CA ALA A 53 4.75 7.32 -4.87
C ALA A 53 4.70 8.52 -3.92
N ASN A 54 5.64 8.62 -2.96
CA ASN A 54 5.68 9.65 -1.93
C ASN A 54 4.40 9.75 -1.07
N CYS A 55 3.72 8.62 -0.87
CA CYS A 55 2.62 8.53 0.08
C CYS A 55 3.14 8.78 1.51
N GLN A 56 2.35 9.51 2.29
CA GLN A 56 2.58 9.69 3.74
C GLN A 56 1.81 8.67 4.57
N ILE A 57 0.73 8.12 4.01
CA ILE A 57 -0.16 7.16 4.67
C ILE A 57 -0.33 5.96 3.75
N LEU A 58 -0.20 4.75 4.31
CA LEU A 58 -0.65 3.50 3.70
C LEU A 58 -1.83 2.97 4.50
N TYR A 59 -3.00 2.86 3.85
CA TYR A 59 -4.14 2.20 4.48
C TYR A 59 -4.02 0.68 4.35
N SER A 60 -4.10 -0.05 5.47
CA SER A 60 -4.07 -1.52 5.49
C SER A 60 -4.73 -2.06 6.75
N GLU A 61 -5.57 -3.09 6.60
CA GLU A 61 -6.17 -3.78 7.75
C GLU A 61 -5.25 -4.83 8.39
N ASP A 62 -4.36 -5.41 7.58
CA ASP A 62 -3.49 -6.53 7.97
C ASP A 62 -2.16 -6.06 8.57
N LEU A 63 -1.65 -4.90 8.15
CA LEU A 63 -0.39 -4.35 8.64
C LEU A 63 -0.55 -3.64 10.00
N HIS A 64 0.56 -3.50 10.72
CA HIS A 64 0.56 -2.93 12.06
C HIS A 64 0.18 -1.43 12.03
N HIS A 65 -1.03 -1.12 12.52
CA HIS A 65 -1.51 0.25 12.66
C HIS A 65 -0.52 1.09 13.49
N GLY A 66 -0.23 2.31 13.03
CA GLY A 66 0.68 3.26 13.67
C GLY A 66 2.16 3.02 13.39
N GLN A 67 2.53 1.94 12.70
CA GLN A 67 3.93 1.71 12.33
C GLN A 67 4.40 2.75 11.30
N VAL A 68 5.59 3.32 11.53
CA VAL A 68 6.22 4.27 10.62
C VAL A 68 7.38 3.59 9.88
N ILE A 69 7.29 3.58 8.55
CA ILE A 69 8.30 3.02 7.65
C ILE A 69 9.18 4.16 7.12
N ASP A 70 10.49 3.99 7.28
CA ASP A 70 11.53 4.93 6.86
C ASP A 70 11.29 6.38 7.30
N GLY A 71 10.65 6.56 8.46
CA GLY A 71 10.38 7.85 9.06
C GLY A 71 9.37 8.74 8.31
N ARG A 72 8.69 8.23 7.28
CA ARG A 72 7.82 9.06 6.41
C ARG A 72 6.51 8.43 5.97
N LEU A 73 6.38 7.10 6.01
CA LEU A 73 5.15 6.40 5.62
C LEU A 73 4.52 5.79 6.87
N THR A 74 3.35 6.28 7.27
CA THR A 74 2.59 5.74 8.40
C THR A 74 1.55 4.75 7.92
N ILE A 75 1.52 3.56 8.52
CA ILE A 75 0.50 2.55 8.27
C ILE A 75 -0.72 2.86 9.12
N ILE A 76 -1.90 2.98 8.50
CA ILE A 76 -3.16 3.25 9.19
C ILE A 76 -4.18 2.17 8.83
N ASN A 77 -4.66 1.43 9.83
CA ASN A 77 -5.86 0.63 9.67
C ASN A 77 -7.12 1.50 9.73
N PRO A 78 -7.89 1.66 8.63
CA PRO A 78 -9.04 2.57 8.57
C PRO A 78 -10.27 2.06 9.33
N PHE A 79 -10.25 0.83 9.84
CA PHE A 79 -11.36 0.23 10.59
C PHE A 79 -11.22 0.39 12.11
N LEU A 80 -10.13 0.99 12.59
CA LEU A 80 -9.92 1.32 14.00
C LEU A 80 -10.50 2.70 14.35
N PRO A 81 -10.83 2.96 15.64
CA PRO A 81 -11.38 4.25 16.07
C PRO A 81 -10.49 5.46 15.76
N ASP A 82 -9.18 5.26 15.72
CA ASP A 82 -8.13 6.21 15.36
C ASP A 82 -7.60 6.00 13.92
N GLY A 83 -8.36 5.28 13.08
CA GLY A 83 -8.03 4.93 11.69
C GLY A 83 -8.07 6.08 10.67
N HIS A 84 -7.97 7.32 11.14
CA HIS A 84 -8.05 8.53 10.32
C HIS A 84 -6.91 9.49 10.73
N PRO A 85 -6.26 10.18 9.78
CA PRO A 85 -5.19 11.13 10.08
C PRO A 85 -5.66 12.33 10.93
#